data_AF-A0A453QHC9-F1
#
_entry.id   AF-A0A453QHC9-F1
#
_cell.length_a   1.000
_cell.length_b   1.000
_cell.length_c   1.000
_cell.angle_alpha   90.00
_cell.angle_beta   90.00
_cell.angle_gamma   90.00
#
_symmetry.space_group_name_H-M   'P 1'
#
loop_
_entity.id
_entity.type
_entity.pdbx_description
1 polymer ?
#
loop_
_entity_poly.entity_id
_entity_poly.type
_entity_poly.pdbx_seq_one_letter_code
_entity_poly.pdbx_strand_id
1 'polypeptide(L)'
;MGKCLQDCIAIISPDSGIVVGWVFLHELRHHSPNSGNMAHDVLNGIAWDEDNHRLFVTGKLWPTLYEIKLRHIEGPPDGSIEQLCPRIIIPGSGNFPLL
;
A
#
# COMPACT_ATOMS: atom_id res chain seq x y z
N MET A 1 -13.86 14.02 -0.17
CA MET A 1 -13.29 13.19 0.92
C MET A 1 -11.80 13.01 0.64
N GLY A 2 -10.93 13.51 1.52
CA GLY A 2 -9.47 13.43 1.35
C GLY A 2 -9.00 11.99 1.45
N LYS A 3 -8.22 11.53 0.48
CA LYS A 3 -7.61 10.19 0.47
C LYS A 3 -6.44 10.21 1.46
N CYS A 4 -6.50 9.38 2.50
CA CYS A 4 -5.43 9.30 3.50
C CYS A 4 -4.26 8.50 2.93
N LEU A 5 -3.05 9.06 2.99
CA LEU A 5 -1.77 8.45 2.61
C LEU A 5 -1.45 7.12 3.34
N GLN A 6 -2.22 6.75 4.36
CA GLN A 6 -2.01 5.61 5.25
C GLN A 6 -2.32 4.24 4.62
N ASP A 7 -2.81 4.18 3.37
CA ASP A 7 -3.14 2.91 2.68
C ASP A 7 -2.10 2.46 1.66
N CYS A 8 -0.96 3.15 1.60
CA CYS A 8 0.10 2.85 0.64
C CYS A 8 1.25 2.13 1.33
N ILE A 9 1.69 1.01 0.76
CA ILE A 9 2.94 0.33 1.14
C ILE A 9 3.97 0.61 0.06
N ALA A 10 5.12 1.15 0.46
CA ALA A 10 6.26 1.31 -0.45
C ALA A 10 7.01 -0.01 -0.59
N ILE A 11 7.37 -0.38 -1.82
CA ILE A 11 8.29 -1.46 -2.12
C ILE A 11 9.66 -0.83 -2.35
N ILE A 12 10.63 -1.14 -1.50
CA ILE A 12 11.96 -0.53 -1.51
C ILE A 12 12.97 -1.59 -1.92
N SER A 13 13.84 -1.26 -2.88
CA SER A 13 15.02 -2.07 -3.19
C SER A 13 15.96 -2.07 -1.97
N PRO A 14 16.31 -3.24 -1.43
CA PRO A 14 17.20 -3.32 -0.26
C PRO A 14 18.62 -2.83 -0.57
N ASP A 15 19.07 -2.97 -1.82
CA ASP A 15 20.43 -2.60 -2.24
C ASP A 15 20.60 -1.08 -2.41
N SER A 16 19.57 -0.40 -2.90
CA SER A 16 19.64 1.02 -3.26
C SER A 16 18.87 1.95 -2.31
N GLY A 17 17.95 1.41 -1.51
CA GLY A 17 17.01 2.20 -0.71
C GLY A 17 15.97 2.97 -1.54
N ILE A 18 15.92 2.75 -2.85
CA ILE A 18 14.99 3.42 -3.76
C ILE A 18 13.64 2.70 -3.72
N VAL A 19 12.55 3.48 -3.70
CA VAL A 19 11.20 2.95 -3.90
C VAL A 19 11.06 2.49 -5.35
N VAL A 20 10.83 1.20 -5.55
CA VAL A 20 10.65 0.57 -6.88
C VAL A 20 9.19 0.37 -7.25
N GLY A 21 8.27 0.55 -6.31
CA GLY A 21 6.84 0.53 -6.56
C GLY A 21 6.03 0.81 -5.31
N TRP A 22 4.70 0.88 -5.48
CA TRP A 22 3.76 1.02 -4.38
C TRP A 22 2.65 0.00 -4.49
N VAL A 23 2.17 -0.46 -3.35
CA VAL A 23 0.95 -1.23 -3.21
C VAL A 23 -0.12 -0.33 -2.60
N PHE A 24 -1.28 -0.27 -3.24
CA PHE A 24 -2.41 0.54 -2.78
C PHE A 24 -3.53 -0.33 -2.21
N LEU A 25 -3.82 -0.18 -0.91
CA LEU A 25 -4.72 -1.05 -0.14
C LEU A 25 -6.04 -0.39 0.28
N HIS A 26 -6.53 0.59 -0.49
CA HIS A 26 -7.76 1.31 -0.18
C HIS A 26 -9.00 0.42 0.01
N GLU A 27 -9.08 -0.68 -0.75
CA GLU A 27 -10.21 -1.61 -0.70
C GLU A 27 -10.32 -2.35 0.64
N LEU A 28 -9.24 -2.45 1.42
CA LEU A 28 -9.27 -3.16 2.71
C LEU A 28 -10.02 -2.38 3.78
N ARG A 29 -10.02 -1.04 3.75
CA ARG A 29 -10.77 -0.24 4.73
C ARG A 29 -12.28 -0.40 4.61
N HIS A 30 -12.79 -0.57 3.39
CA HIS A 30 -14.22 -0.79 3.16
C HIS A 30 -14.73 -2.08 3.83
N HIS A 31 -13.81 -3.01 4.10
CA HIS A 31 -14.11 -4.28 4.75
C HIS A 31 -13.88 -4.28 6.28
N SER A 32 -13.40 -3.18 6.88
CA SER A 32 -13.21 -3.05 8.33
C SER A 32 -14.49 -2.52 9.00
N PRO A 33 -15.19 -3.31 9.83
CA PRO A 33 -16.48 -2.94 10.41
C PRO A 33 -16.41 -1.82 11.48
N ASN A 34 -15.21 -1.34 11.86
CA ASN A 34 -14.99 -0.37 12.94
C ASN A 34 -14.59 1.03 12.46
N SER A 35 -14.99 1.44 11.25
CA SER A 35 -14.65 2.72 10.59
C SER A 35 -15.11 4.00 11.32
N GLY A 36 -15.57 3.92 12.57
CA GLY A 36 -16.02 5.05 13.39
C GLY A 36 -14.89 5.92 13.96
N ASN A 37 -13.66 5.38 14.10
CA ASN A 37 -12.49 6.11 14.61
C ASN A 37 -11.31 6.04 13.63
N MET A 38 -11.50 6.64 12.45
CA MET A 38 -10.53 6.65 11.33
C MET A 38 -9.14 7.21 11.68
N ALA A 39 -8.99 7.96 12.78
CA ALA A 39 -7.72 8.58 13.16
C ALA A 39 -6.69 7.61 13.76
N HIS A 40 -7.11 6.44 14.24
CA HIS A 40 -6.24 5.48 14.92
C HIS A 40 -6.19 4.10 14.26
N ASP A 41 -7.05 3.88 13.27
CA ASP A 41 -7.24 2.65 12.52
C ASP A 41 -6.30 2.62 11.29
N VAL A 42 -5.00 2.47 11.55
CA VAL A 42 -3.93 2.59 10.54
C VAL A 42 -3.32 1.25 10.18
N LEU A 43 -2.98 1.05 8.90
CA LEU A 43 -2.16 -0.08 8.47
C LEU A 43 -0.79 -0.02 9.15
N ASN A 44 -0.36 -1.16 9.71
CA ASN A 44 0.91 -1.20 10.44
C ASN A 44 1.59 -2.57 10.41
N GLY A 45 0.84 -3.66 10.26
CA GLY A 45 1.40 -5.01 10.23
C GLY A 45 1.48 -5.54 8.81
N ILE A 46 2.67 -5.98 8.38
CA ILE A 46 2.90 -6.68 7.11
C ILE A 46 3.72 -7.92 7.43
N ALA A 47 3.31 -9.08 6.94
CA ALA A 47 4.04 -10.34 7.09
C ALA A 47 4.07 -11.11 5.77
N TRP A 48 5.23 -11.66 5.43
CA TRP A 48 5.42 -12.54 4.29
C TRP A 48 5.68 -13.96 4.77
N ASP A 49 4.87 -14.90 4.29
CA ASP A 49 5.06 -16.34 4.44
C ASP A 49 5.78 -16.84 3.19
N GLU A 50 7.08 -17.10 3.32
CA GLU A 50 7.95 -17.52 2.22
C GLU A 50 7.60 -18.92 1.71
N ASP A 51 7.29 -19.85 2.62
CA ASP A 51 7.03 -21.26 2.30
C ASP A 51 5.77 -21.43 1.45
N ASN A 52 4.73 -20.61 1.70
CA ASN A 52 3.45 -20.70 1.01
C ASN A 52 3.20 -19.54 0.04
N HIS A 53 4.13 -18.60 -0.08
CA HIS A 53 4.01 -17.38 -0.89
C HIS A 53 2.77 -16.53 -0.56
N ARG A 54 2.52 -16.27 0.72
CA ARG A 54 1.33 -15.53 1.19
C ARG A 54 1.74 -14.21 1.83
N LEU A 55 1.06 -13.14 1.44
CA LEU A 55 1.22 -11.82 2.02
C LEU A 55 0.06 -11.52 2.95
N PHE A 56 0.36 -11.17 4.19
CA PHE A 56 -0.62 -10.78 5.18
C PHE A 56 -0.47 -9.33 5.58
N VAL A 57 -1.61 -8.67 5.77
CA VAL A 57 -1.68 -7.29 6.24
C VAL A 57 -2.70 -7.12 7.34
N THR A 58 -2.38 -6.22 8.28
CA THR A 58 -3.27 -5.81 9.36
C THR A 58 -2.93 -4.39 9.79
N GLY A 59 -3.68 -3.89 10.77
CA GLY A 59 -3.54 -2.55 11.28
C GLY A 59 -3.80 -2.46 12.77
N LYS A 60 -3.52 -1.28 13.30
CA LYS A 60 -3.76 -0.97 14.70
C LYS A 60 -5.27 -1.03 14.97
N LEU A 61 -5.66 -1.87 15.92
CA LEU A 61 -7.07 -2.11 16.30
C LEU A 61 -7.92 -2.79 15.23
N TRP A 62 -7.30 -3.40 14.21
CA TRP A 62 -8.03 -4.20 13.24
C TRP A 62 -8.55 -5.46 13.93
N PRO A 63 -9.84 -5.80 13.82
CA PRO A 63 -10.37 -7.05 14.34
C PRO A 63 -9.94 -8.27 13.50
N THR A 64 -9.25 -8.05 12.38
CA THR A 64 -8.99 -9.07 11.36
C THR A 64 -7.59 -8.94 10.76
N LEU A 65 -7.01 -10.09 10.45
CA LEU A 65 -5.81 -10.26 9.64
C LEU A 65 -6.23 -10.67 8.23
N TYR A 66 -5.76 -9.96 7.22
CA TYR A 66 -6.10 -10.27 5.82
C TYR A 66 -4.91 -10.94 5.14
N GLU A 67 -5.16 -12.06 4.47
CA GLU A 67 -4.29 -12.52 3.38
C GLU A 67 -4.67 -11.75 2.12
N ILE A 68 -3.68 -11.20 1.41
CA ILE A 68 -3.89 -10.42 0.19
C ILE A 68 -3.09 -10.98 -0.96
N LYS A 69 -3.61 -10.77 -2.17
CA LYS A 69 -2.90 -11.03 -3.42
C LYS A 69 -2.79 -9.73 -4.20
N LEU A 70 -1.58 -9.37 -4.58
CA LEU A 70 -1.31 -8.19 -5.37
C LEU A 70 -1.68 -8.47 -6.82
N ARG A 71 -2.20 -7.45 -7.50
CA ARG A 71 -2.49 -7.51 -8.93
C ARG A 71 -1.88 -6.28 -9.55
N HIS A 72 -0.94 -6.50 -10.46
CA HIS A 72 -0.33 -5.42 -11.21
C HIS A 72 -1.41 -4.58 -11.90
N ILE A 73 -1.41 -3.28 -11.63
CA ILE A 73 -2.23 -2.32 -12.34
C ILE A 73 -1.27 -1.44 -13.12
N GLU A 74 -1.32 -1.54 -14.45
CA GLU A 74 -0.71 -0.50 -15.27
C GLU A 74 -1.47 0.80 -15.03
N GLY A 75 -0.78 1.80 -14.48
CA GLY A 75 -1.38 3.09 -14.20
C GLY A 75 -1.98 3.70 -15.47
N PRO A 76 -3.13 4.38 -15.38
CA PRO A 76 -3.63 5.15 -16.52
C PRO A 76 -2.58 6.20 -16.92
N PRO A 77 -2.44 6.53 -18.22
CA PRO A 77 -1.43 7.47 -18.72
C PRO A 77 -1.49 8.86 -18.06
N ASP A 78 -2.59 9.19 -17.38
CA ASP A 78 -2.85 10.46 -16.71
C ASP A 78 -2.28 10.55 -15.28
N GLY A 79 -1.69 9.48 -14.74
CA GLY A 79 -1.00 9.51 -13.45
C GLY A 79 -1.93 9.46 -12.23
N SER A 80 -3.16 8.98 -12.40
CA SER A 80 -4.19 8.99 -11.35
C SER A 80 -3.85 8.15 -10.11
N ILE A 81 -3.03 7.10 -10.22
CA ILE A 81 -2.67 6.24 -9.08
C ILE A 81 -1.45 6.80 -8.34
N GLU A 82 -0.55 7.47 -9.06
CA GLU A 82 0.60 8.23 -8.54
C GLU A 82 0.18 9.47 -7.74
N GLN A 83 -1.08 9.88 -7.83
CA GLN A 83 -1.69 10.91 -6.98
C GLN A 83 -2.24 10.33 -5.66
N LEU A 84 -2.36 9.00 -5.55
CA LEU A 84 -2.95 8.32 -4.38
C LEU A 84 -1.91 7.94 -3.35
N CYS A 85 -0.73 7.50 -3.83
CA CYS A 85 0.44 7.25 -3.00
C CYS A 85 1.48 8.34 -3.24
N PRO A 86 2.23 8.76 -2.20
CA PRO A 86 3.13 9.89 -2.34
C PRO A 86 4.23 9.57 -3.37
N ARG A 87 4.35 10.41 -4.40
CA ARG A 87 5.56 10.42 -5.24
C ARG A 87 6.73 10.84 -4.37
N ILE A 88 7.65 9.91 -4.07
CA ILE A 88 9.00 10.32 -3.72
C ILE A 88 9.64 10.78 -5.02
N ILE A 89 9.69 12.09 -5.25
CA ILE A 89 10.52 12.67 -6.31
C ILE A 89 11.96 12.59 -5.82
N ILE A 90 12.66 11.50 -6.14
CA ILE A 90 14.11 11.45 -6.06
C ILE A 90 14.63 12.18 -7.31
N PRO A 91 15.48 13.22 -7.19
CA PRO A 91 16.05 13.87 -8.35
C PRO A 91 16.87 12.85 -9.16
N GLY A 92 16.36 12.44 -10.32
CA GLY A 92 17.09 11.60 -11.28
C GLY A 92 16.48 10.23 -11.64
N SER A 93 15.36 9.80 -11.05
CA SER A 93 14.73 8.51 -11.40
C SER A 93 13.33 8.70 -12.00
N GLY A 94 13.11 8.13 -13.18
CA GLY A 94 11.84 8.16 -13.91
C GLY A 94 10.68 7.48 -13.19
N ASN A 95 9.47 7.61 -13.75
CA ASN A 95 8.23 7.06 -13.22
C ASN A 95 8.39 5.58 -12.83
N PHE A 96 8.09 5.26 -11.56
CA PHE A 96 8.07 3.87 -11.08
C PHE A 96 6.67 3.27 -11.24
N PRO A 97 6.56 2.00 -11.65
CA PRO A 97 5.29 1.30 -11.76
C PRO A 97 4.67 1.04 -10.38
N LEU A 98 3.34 0.93 -10.36
CA LEU A 98 2.54 0.65 -9.17
C LEU A 98 2.07 -0.82 -9.25
N LEU A 99 2.15 -1.57 -8.14
CA LEU A 99 1.86 -3.00 -8.07
C LEU A 99 0.53 -3.31 -7.39
#